data_AF-A0A7S2QEJ5-F1
#
_entry.id   AF-A0A7S2QEJ5-F1
#
_cell.length_a   1.000
_cell.length_b   1.000
_cell.length_c   1.000
_cell.angle_alpha   90.00
_cell.angle_beta   90.00
_cell.angle_gamma   90.00
#
_symmetry.space_group_name_H-M   'P 1'
#
loop_
_entity.id
_entity.type
_entity.pdbx_description
1 polymer ?
#
loop_
_entity_poly.entity_id
_entity_poly.type
_entity_poly.pdbx_seq_one_letter_code
_entity_poly.pdbx_strand_id
1 'polypeptide(L)'
;ELTMRQAELEELVLALSEVPPPPPPAPPPLPEMPPLPPPTPPGSASGTCGEFGATWGAAAAAAAPGGDVQQQLDVIEARLQCLEMLQAEAPGAADLGETLRRAESLGLLEEDCGQALAVRTERFRILAVDTLADGSTPVEAAEEAAEFLETLMRRGNAAAGEGAGGTVGADAGAAACIAAEVDEVSAVVCGAPGDADASEVQHRLQQVHASQGRIGIRSFCGPVLKVLSVPRGAALPEMLALLAQRWQRPAASLSLAWRDGGTTFALDTEERWQQCLRLHPQGTVEVLVHAAGDGSPRLP
;
A
#
# COMPACT_ATOMS: atom_id res chain seq x y z
N GLU A 1 -48.32 22.56 -16.92
CA GLU A 1 -47.93 22.16 -15.56
C GLU A 1 -47.89 20.64 -15.51
N LEU A 2 -46.68 20.06 -15.51
CA LEU A 2 -46.45 18.61 -15.52
C LEU A 2 -45.57 18.29 -14.31
N THR A 3 -46.15 18.38 -13.12
CA THR A 3 -45.54 17.84 -11.90
C THR A 3 -45.95 16.37 -11.80
N MET A 4 -45.30 15.54 -12.61
CA MET A 4 -45.29 14.10 -12.35
C MET A 4 -44.65 13.91 -10.98
N ARG A 5 -45.35 13.24 -10.06
CA ARG A 5 -44.86 13.12 -8.68
C ARG A 5 -43.63 12.23 -8.69
N GLN A 6 -42.58 12.63 -7.99
CA GLN A 6 -41.32 11.88 -7.88
C GLN A 6 -41.53 10.38 -7.57
N ALA A 7 -42.60 10.04 -6.84
CA ALA A 7 -43.01 8.67 -6.57
C ALA A 7 -43.35 7.84 -7.83
N GLU A 8 -43.97 8.44 -8.85
CA GLU A 8 -44.29 7.74 -10.12
C GLU A 8 -43.01 7.50 -10.96
N LEU A 9 -42.01 8.39 -10.83
CA LEU A 9 -40.72 8.21 -11.48
C LEU A 9 -39.93 7.07 -10.83
N GLU A 10 -39.95 6.98 -9.49
CA GLU A 10 -39.29 5.90 -8.76
C GLU A 10 -39.95 4.54 -9.03
N GLU A 11 -41.28 4.49 -9.14
CA GLU A 11 -42.01 3.27 -9.50
C GLU A 11 -41.67 2.79 -10.92
N LEU A 12 -41.52 3.71 -11.88
CA LEU A 12 -41.09 3.38 -13.24
C LEU A 12 -39.64 2.89 -13.31
N VAL A 13 -38.74 3.44 -12.48
CA VAL A 13 -37.33 3.00 -12.42
C VAL A 13 -37.21 1.61 -11.82
N LEU A 14 -38.02 1.29 -10.79
CA LEU A 14 -38.10 -0.06 -10.22
C LEU A 14 -38.65 -1.07 -11.24
N ALA A 15 -39.73 -0.72 -11.96
CA ALA A 15 -40.32 -1.58 -12.98
C ALA A 15 -39.37 -1.87 -14.16
N LEU A 16 -38.50 -0.93 -14.51
CA LEU A 16 -37.49 -1.12 -15.56
C LEU A 16 -36.26 -1.92 -15.08
N SER A 17 -36.02 -2.01 -13.77
CA SER A 17 -34.90 -2.77 -13.19
C SER A 17 -35.20 -4.26 -13.02
N GLU A 18 -36.46 -4.68 -13.14
CA GLU A 18 -36.88 -6.09 -13.06
C GLU A 18 -36.68 -6.88 -14.37
N VAL A 19 -36.09 -6.29 -15.42
CA VAL A 19 -35.75 -7.05 -16.62
C VAL A 19 -34.63 -8.04 -16.27
N PRO A 20 -34.89 -9.36 -16.25
CA PRO A 20 -33.86 -10.33 -15.97
C PRO A 20 -32.74 -10.18 -17.01
N PRO A 21 -31.46 -10.20 -16.60
CA PRO A 21 -30.36 -10.07 -17.53
C PRO A 21 -30.50 -11.15 -18.61
N PRO A 22 -30.22 -10.81 -19.89
CA PRO A 22 -30.30 -11.80 -20.96
C PRO A 22 -29.41 -12.99 -20.59
N PRO A 23 -29.86 -14.23 -20.84
CA PRO A 23 -29.04 -15.40 -20.56
C PRO A 23 -27.69 -15.24 -21.26
N PRO A 24 -26.58 -15.63 -20.61
CA PRO A 24 -25.26 -15.52 -21.21
C PRO A 24 -25.26 -16.25 -22.57
N PRO A 25 -24.61 -15.69 -23.60
CA PRO A 25 -24.51 -16.36 -24.89
C PRO A 25 -23.92 -17.75 -24.69
N ALA A 26 -24.50 -18.74 -25.37
CA ALA A 26 -23.99 -20.11 -25.31
C ALA A 26 -22.50 -20.11 -25.66
N PRO A 27 -21.64 -20.80 -24.89
CA PRO A 27 -20.22 -20.86 -25.18
C PRO A 27 -20.04 -21.39 -26.61
N PRO A 28 -19.10 -20.83 -27.39
CA PRO A 28 -18.79 -21.35 -28.71
C PRO A 28 -18.42 -22.84 -28.59
N PRO A 29 -18.80 -23.68 -29.57
CA PRO A 29 -18.42 -25.08 -29.56
C PRO A 29 -16.89 -25.16 -29.46
N LEU A 30 -16.41 -25.91 -28.46
CA LEU A 30 -14.98 -26.13 -28.29
C LEU A 30 -14.44 -26.74 -29.59
N PRO A 31 -13.31 -26.24 -30.13
CA PRO A 31 -12.67 -26.88 -31.26
C PRO A 31 -12.40 -28.34 -30.91
N GLU A 32 -12.83 -29.26 -31.77
CA GLU A 32 -12.56 -30.69 -31.61
C GLU A 32 -11.06 -30.88 -31.39
N MET A 33 -10.70 -31.27 -30.16
CA MET A 33 -9.31 -31.54 -29.85
C MET A 33 -8.84 -32.74 -30.68
N PRO A 34 -7.69 -32.64 -31.36
CA PRO A 34 -7.10 -33.79 -32.01
C PRO A 34 -6.88 -34.92 -30.99
N PRO A 35 -7.06 -36.19 -31.38
CA PRO A 35 -6.92 -37.32 -30.48
C PRO A 35 -5.54 -37.28 -29.81
N LEU A 36 -5.55 -37.34 -28.48
CA LEU A 36 -4.32 -37.42 -27.68
C LEU A 36 -3.47 -38.61 -28.17
N PRO A 37 -2.16 -38.41 -28.37
CA PRO A 37 -1.26 -39.52 -28.66
C PRO A 37 -1.33 -40.55 -27.52
N PRO A 38 -1.18 -41.85 -27.83
CA PRO A 38 -1.21 -42.89 -26.83
C PRO A 38 -0.12 -42.64 -25.77
N PRO A 39 -0.38 -42.97 -24.49
CA PRO A 39 0.57 -42.77 -23.41
C PRO A 39 1.87 -43.51 -23.73
N THR A 40 2.95 -42.76 -23.90
CA THR A 40 4.29 -43.31 -24.01
C THR A 40 4.60 -44.06 -22.71
N PRO A 41 5.06 -45.33 -22.77
CA PRO A 41 5.40 -46.07 -21.56
C PRO A 41 6.47 -45.29 -20.77
N PRO A 42 6.40 -45.28 -19.42
CA PRO A 42 7.37 -44.60 -18.60
C PRO A 42 8.75 -45.22 -18.84
N GLY A 43 9.60 -44.49 -19.56
CA GLY A 43 11.01 -44.79 -19.62
C GLY A 43 11.56 -44.69 -18.21
N SER A 44 12.19 -45.77 -17.73
CA SER A 44 12.87 -45.83 -16.45
C SER A 44 14.02 -44.82 -16.39
N ALA A 45 13.70 -43.56 -16.12
CA ALA A 45 14.66 -42.59 -15.63
C ALA A 45 14.81 -42.86 -14.13
N SER A 46 15.89 -43.57 -13.77
CA SER A 46 16.41 -43.63 -12.40
C SER A 46 16.94 -42.25 -12.03
N GLY A 47 16.03 -41.32 -11.78
CA GLY A 47 16.30 -40.03 -11.17
C GLY A 47 16.08 -40.16 -9.68
N THR A 48 17.15 -40.06 -8.91
CA THR A 48 17.12 -40.03 -7.45
C THR A 48 16.19 -38.92 -6.98
N CYS A 49 15.02 -39.28 -6.45
CA CYS A 49 14.22 -38.42 -5.57
C CYS A 49 14.98 -38.23 -4.25
N GLY A 50 16.07 -37.45 -4.31
CA GLY A 50 16.84 -37.04 -3.15
C GLY A 50 16.30 -35.72 -2.61
N GLU A 51 15.90 -35.73 -1.34
CA GLU A 51 16.09 -34.60 -0.42
C GLU A 51 15.35 -33.29 -0.72
N PHE A 52 14.02 -33.30 -0.79
CA PHE A 52 13.22 -32.08 -0.51
C PHE A 52 12.73 -31.99 0.95
N GLY A 53 13.06 -32.98 1.80
CA GLY A 53 12.53 -33.07 3.17
C GLY A 53 13.52 -32.77 4.31
N ALA A 54 14.81 -32.53 4.03
CA ALA A 54 15.84 -32.53 5.07
C ALA A 54 16.42 -31.14 5.44
N THR A 55 16.17 -30.10 4.65
CA THR A 55 16.82 -28.78 4.84
C THR A 55 16.13 -27.88 5.85
N TRP A 56 14.87 -28.10 6.20
CA TRP A 56 14.15 -27.29 7.20
C TRP A 56 14.64 -27.51 8.64
N GLY A 57 15.42 -28.57 8.90
CA GLY A 57 15.89 -28.92 10.25
C GLY A 57 17.30 -28.47 10.62
N ALA A 58 18.14 -28.08 9.65
CA ALA A 58 19.56 -27.84 9.91
C ALA A 58 19.86 -26.40 10.38
N ALA A 59 19.05 -25.41 9.99
CA ALA A 59 19.26 -24.02 10.40
C ALA A 59 18.84 -23.74 11.87
N ALA A 60 17.98 -24.58 12.45
CA ALA A 60 17.49 -24.40 13.82
C ALA A 60 18.45 -24.89 14.91
N ALA A 61 19.50 -25.65 14.57
CA ALA A 61 20.30 -26.38 15.56
C ALA A 61 21.46 -25.57 16.20
N ALA A 62 21.69 -24.31 15.79
CA ALA A 62 22.81 -23.49 16.29
C ALA A 62 22.38 -22.37 17.27
N ALA A 63 21.10 -22.27 17.63
CA ALA A 63 20.60 -21.23 18.52
C ALA A 63 20.89 -21.57 20.00
N ALA A 64 21.52 -20.63 20.71
CA ALA A 64 21.82 -20.75 22.13
C ALA A 64 20.53 -20.92 22.96
N PRO A 65 20.54 -21.80 23.98
CA PRO A 65 19.34 -22.13 24.75
C PRO A 65 18.98 -20.97 25.68
N GLY A 66 18.09 -20.07 25.25
CA GLY A 66 17.51 -19.06 26.14
C GLY A 66 16.76 -17.89 25.50
N GLY A 67 17.00 -17.57 24.22
CA GLY A 67 16.35 -16.45 23.51
C GLY A 67 15.35 -16.82 22.41
N ASP A 68 15.14 -18.12 22.16
CA ASP A 68 14.76 -18.60 20.84
C ASP A 68 13.24 -18.73 20.60
N VAL A 69 12.45 -19.05 21.63
CA VAL A 69 11.01 -19.34 21.41
C VAL A 69 10.23 -18.12 20.94
N GLN A 70 10.46 -16.95 21.52
CA GLN A 70 9.75 -15.74 21.10
C GLN A 70 10.15 -15.31 19.69
N GLN A 71 11.45 -15.36 19.36
CA GLN A 71 11.95 -15.05 18.03
C GLN A 71 11.38 -16.00 16.97
N GLN A 72 11.30 -17.30 17.28
CA GLN A 72 10.66 -18.29 16.41
C GLN A 72 9.17 -18.00 16.21
N LEU A 73 8.45 -17.61 17.27
CA LEU A 73 7.06 -17.21 17.16
C LEU A 73 6.88 -15.98 16.26
N ASP A 74 7.74 -14.97 16.40
CA ASP A 74 7.69 -13.75 15.58
C ASP A 74 7.94 -14.07 14.09
N VAL A 75 8.87 -14.98 13.80
CA VAL A 75 9.13 -15.49 12.43
C VAL A 75 7.92 -16.24 11.87
N ILE A 76 7.32 -17.14 12.66
CA ILE A 76 6.14 -17.90 12.22
C ILE A 76 4.97 -16.94 11.95
N GLU A 77 4.74 -15.97 12.83
CA GLU A 77 3.68 -14.97 12.66
C GLU A 77 3.91 -14.14 11.38
N ALA A 78 5.15 -13.68 11.15
CA ALA A 78 5.47 -12.92 9.94
C ALA A 78 5.30 -13.74 8.65
N ARG A 79 5.63 -15.04 8.65
CA ARG A 79 5.35 -15.95 7.53
C ARG A 79 3.85 -16.09 7.26
N LEU A 80 3.05 -16.26 8.32
CA LEU A 80 1.59 -16.32 8.20
C LEU A 80 1.02 -15.02 7.62
N GLN A 81 1.50 -13.86 8.09
CA GLN A 81 1.12 -12.56 7.53
C GLN A 81 1.50 -12.42 6.05
N CYS A 82 2.68 -12.92 5.63
CA CYS A 82 3.04 -12.96 4.20
C CYS A 82 2.03 -13.77 3.39
N LEU A 83 1.64 -14.95 3.87
CA LEU A 83 0.65 -15.80 3.21
C LEU A 83 -0.74 -15.16 3.16
N GLU A 84 -1.16 -14.48 4.23
CA GLU A 84 -2.42 -13.72 4.27
C GLU A 84 -2.42 -12.61 3.22
N MET A 85 -1.35 -11.83 3.11
CA MET A 85 -1.21 -10.79 2.08
C MET A 85 -1.17 -11.36 0.66
N LEU A 86 -0.58 -12.55 0.48
CA LEU A 86 -0.58 -13.27 -0.79
C LEU A 86 -1.94 -13.87 -1.16
N GLN A 87 -2.85 -14.05 -0.21
CA GLN A 87 -4.21 -14.58 -0.45
C GLN A 87 -5.27 -13.48 -0.54
N ALA A 88 -5.03 -12.31 0.05
CA ALA A 88 -5.92 -11.16 -0.07
C ALA A 88 -6.13 -10.80 -1.56
N GLU A 89 -7.34 -10.41 -1.95
CA GLU A 89 -7.60 -9.98 -3.35
C GLU A 89 -7.05 -8.56 -3.57
N ALA A 90 -7.35 -7.66 -2.63
CA ALA A 90 -6.91 -6.27 -2.62
C ALA A 90 -6.30 -5.93 -1.23
N PRO A 91 -5.02 -6.27 -0.98
CA PRO A 91 -4.36 -5.90 0.26
C PRO A 91 -4.22 -4.38 0.35
N GLY A 92 -4.47 -3.82 1.54
CA GLY A 92 -4.24 -2.40 1.78
C GLY A 92 -2.76 -2.04 1.62
N ALA A 93 -2.47 -0.85 1.09
CA ALA A 93 -1.10 -0.36 0.90
C ALA A 93 -0.28 -0.39 2.20
N ALA A 94 -0.88 0.07 3.29
CA ALA A 94 -0.25 0.11 4.61
C ALA A 94 0.07 -1.30 5.12
N ASP A 95 -0.88 -2.24 5.03
CA ASP A 95 -0.71 -3.61 5.50
C ASP A 95 0.37 -4.33 4.70
N LEU A 96 0.33 -4.22 3.36
CA LEU A 96 1.35 -4.81 2.49
C LEU A 96 2.75 -4.23 2.77
N GLY A 97 2.83 -2.90 2.92
CA GLY A 97 4.08 -2.21 3.23
C GLY A 97 4.65 -2.59 4.59
N GLU A 98 3.80 -2.78 5.60
CA GLU A 98 4.16 -3.24 6.95
C GLU A 98 4.62 -4.70 6.94
N THR A 99 3.84 -5.60 6.34
CA THR A 99 4.19 -7.03 6.25
C THR A 99 5.50 -7.24 5.54
N LEU A 100 5.71 -6.55 4.41
CA LEU A 100 6.97 -6.67 3.69
C LEU A 100 8.13 -6.09 4.52
N ARG A 101 7.92 -5.08 5.37
CA ARG A 101 8.97 -4.50 6.23
C ARG A 101 9.33 -5.45 7.37
N ARG A 102 8.32 -6.06 7.99
CA ARG A 102 8.48 -7.12 8.99
C ARG A 102 9.18 -8.34 8.40
N ALA A 103 8.86 -8.71 7.16
CA ALA A 103 9.54 -9.78 6.45
C ALA A 103 11.02 -9.47 6.22
N GLU A 104 11.35 -8.24 5.83
CA GLU A 104 12.73 -7.78 5.66
C GLU A 104 13.52 -7.78 6.98
N SER A 105 12.96 -7.23 8.06
CA SER A 105 13.65 -7.17 9.36
C SER A 105 13.92 -8.54 9.99
N LEU A 106 13.16 -9.56 9.59
CA LEU A 106 13.31 -10.94 10.04
C LEU A 106 14.07 -11.83 9.04
N GLY A 107 14.58 -11.28 7.93
CA GLY A 107 15.34 -12.03 6.92
C GLY A 107 14.48 -12.98 6.07
N LEU A 108 13.16 -12.79 6.02
CA LEU A 108 12.24 -13.67 5.29
C LEU A 108 12.22 -13.43 3.78
N LEU A 109 12.90 -12.39 3.28
CA LEU A 109 12.99 -12.11 1.83
C LEU A 109 13.77 -13.19 1.06
N GLU A 110 14.57 -13.99 1.75
CA GLU A 110 15.26 -15.15 1.17
C GLU A 110 14.36 -16.39 1.06
N GLU A 111 13.20 -16.37 1.73
CA GLU A 111 12.23 -17.47 1.72
C GLU A 111 11.19 -17.29 0.61
N ASP A 112 10.60 -18.41 0.15
CA ASP A 112 9.58 -18.41 -0.91
C ASP A 112 8.41 -17.45 -0.63
N CYS A 113 7.96 -17.36 0.63
CA CYS A 113 6.86 -16.47 1.00
C CYS A 113 7.26 -14.98 0.94
N GLY A 114 8.49 -14.62 1.33
CA GLY A 114 8.97 -13.25 1.24
C GLY A 114 9.25 -12.83 -0.20
N GLN A 115 9.83 -13.73 -1.01
CA GLN A 115 10.03 -13.50 -2.44
C GLN A 115 8.70 -13.31 -3.17
N ALA A 116 7.73 -14.18 -2.91
CA ALA A 116 6.39 -14.05 -3.49
C ALA A 116 5.72 -12.73 -3.06
N LEU A 117 5.87 -12.31 -1.81
CA LEU A 117 5.35 -11.05 -1.31
C LEU A 117 6.00 -9.85 -2.02
N ALA A 118 7.31 -9.88 -2.24
CA ALA A 118 8.04 -8.85 -2.96
C ALA A 118 7.58 -8.74 -4.43
N VAL A 119 7.47 -9.86 -5.15
CA VAL A 119 6.95 -9.91 -6.52
C VAL A 119 5.52 -9.38 -6.60
N ARG A 120 4.67 -9.76 -5.63
CA ARG A 120 3.29 -9.26 -5.55
C ARG A 120 3.27 -7.74 -5.33
N THR A 121 4.11 -7.23 -4.43
CA THR A 121 4.25 -5.80 -4.17
C THR A 121 4.67 -5.04 -5.41
N GLU A 122 5.65 -5.56 -6.16
CA GLU A 122 6.09 -4.95 -7.42
C GLU A 122 4.98 -4.95 -8.48
N ARG A 123 4.19 -6.02 -8.57
CA ARG A 123 3.04 -6.05 -9.47
C ARG A 123 2.01 -4.96 -9.13
N PHE A 124 1.72 -4.74 -7.85
CA PHE A 124 0.84 -3.63 -7.44
C PHE A 124 1.46 -2.26 -7.72
N ARG A 125 2.79 -2.13 -7.58
CA ARG A 125 3.51 -0.90 -7.95
C ARG A 125 3.29 -0.57 -9.42
N ILE A 126 3.49 -1.53 -10.31
CA ILE A 126 3.27 -1.38 -11.76
C ILE A 126 1.82 -1.00 -12.04
N LEU A 127 0.84 -1.71 -11.45
CA LEU A 127 -0.58 -1.40 -11.63
C LEU A 127 -0.95 0.00 -11.15
N ALA A 128 -0.37 0.46 -10.04
CA ALA A 128 -0.60 1.81 -9.54
C ALA A 128 -0.02 2.88 -10.49
N VAL A 129 1.16 2.65 -11.06
CA VAL A 129 1.75 3.55 -12.07
C VAL A 129 0.87 3.59 -13.33
N ASP A 130 0.42 2.44 -13.83
CA ASP A 130 -0.46 2.37 -15.01
C ASP A 130 -1.79 3.10 -14.75
N THR A 131 -2.36 2.95 -13.55
CA THR A 131 -3.58 3.62 -13.10
C THR A 131 -3.43 5.14 -13.10
N LEU A 132 -2.26 5.66 -12.71
CA LEU A 132 -1.97 7.10 -12.71
C LEU A 132 -1.65 7.65 -14.11
N ALA A 133 -1.05 6.83 -14.97
CA ALA A 133 -0.79 7.18 -16.36
C ALA A 133 -2.10 7.34 -17.14
N ASP A 134 -3.11 6.54 -16.84
CA ASP A 134 -4.44 6.63 -17.45
C ASP A 134 -5.20 7.89 -17.01
N GLY A 135 -5.32 8.86 -17.93
CA GLY A 135 -6.07 10.10 -17.68
C GLY A 135 -7.59 9.95 -17.57
N SER A 136 -8.13 8.75 -17.81
CA SER A 136 -9.56 8.45 -17.67
C SER A 136 -9.93 7.78 -16.35
N THR A 137 -8.93 7.41 -15.56
CA THR A 137 -9.13 6.74 -14.26
C THR A 137 -9.88 7.65 -13.28
N PRO A 138 -10.85 7.10 -12.50
CA PRO A 138 -11.55 7.87 -11.50
C PRO A 138 -10.60 8.34 -10.40
N VAL A 139 -10.88 9.53 -9.85
CA VAL A 139 -10.01 10.19 -8.87
C VAL A 139 -9.72 9.31 -7.66
N GLU A 140 -10.72 8.57 -7.19
CA GLU A 140 -10.57 7.66 -6.05
C GLU A 140 -9.52 6.56 -6.34
N ALA A 141 -9.54 5.96 -7.53
CA ALA A 141 -8.54 4.96 -7.91
C ALA A 141 -7.15 5.59 -8.09
N ALA A 142 -7.07 6.81 -8.61
CA ALA A 142 -5.81 7.55 -8.70
C ALA A 142 -5.24 7.91 -7.30
N GLU A 143 -6.10 8.28 -6.34
CA GLU A 143 -5.72 8.52 -4.95
C GLU A 143 -5.21 7.25 -4.28
N GLU A 144 -5.88 6.11 -4.47
CA GLU A 144 -5.44 4.83 -3.92
C GLU A 144 -4.12 4.36 -4.52
N ALA A 145 -3.94 4.51 -5.83
CA ALA A 145 -2.68 4.23 -6.51
C ALA A 145 -1.54 5.11 -5.98
N ALA A 146 -1.79 6.42 -5.81
CA ALA A 146 -0.81 7.33 -5.24
C ALA A 146 -0.47 7.00 -3.78
N GLU A 147 -1.48 6.69 -2.96
CA GLU A 147 -1.29 6.24 -1.57
C GLU A 147 -0.41 4.99 -1.49
N PHE A 148 -0.65 4.03 -2.40
CA PHE A 148 0.15 2.81 -2.50
C PHE A 148 1.62 3.11 -2.82
N LEU A 149 1.88 3.87 -3.88
CA LEU A 149 3.25 4.22 -4.29
C LEU A 149 3.99 5.01 -3.21
N GLU A 150 3.33 6.00 -2.59
CA GLU A 150 3.94 6.80 -1.54
C GLU A 150 4.27 6.00 -0.29
N THR A 151 3.42 5.03 0.06
CA THR A 151 3.67 4.11 1.18
C THR A 151 4.92 3.27 0.93
N LEU A 152 5.10 2.75 -0.28
CA LEU A 152 6.30 1.98 -0.66
C LEU A 152 7.56 2.87 -0.68
N MET A 153 7.49 4.07 -1.25
CA MET A 153 8.64 4.99 -1.31
C MET A 153 9.12 5.41 0.09
N ARG A 154 8.19 5.69 1.01
CA ARG A 154 8.55 6.07 2.39
C ARG A 154 9.30 4.98 3.13
N ARG A 155 8.98 3.72 2.85
CA ARG A 155 9.71 2.59 3.42
C ARG A 155 11.16 2.57 2.94
N GLY A 156 11.39 2.72 1.64
CA GLY A 156 12.76 2.76 1.09
C GLY A 156 13.61 3.84 1.76
N ASN A 157 13.02 5.00 2.04
CA ASN A 157 13.69 6.10 2.71
C ASN A 157 13.94 5.86 4.21
N ALA A 158 13.05 5.14 4.90
CA ALA A 158 13.23 4.83 6.33
C ALA A 158 14.41 3.87 6.55
N ALA A 159 14.55 2.84 5.71
CA ALA A 159 15.66 1.88 5.78
C ALA A 159 17.03 2.55 5.58
N ALA A 160 17.12 3.56 4.71
CA ALA A 160 18.34 4.32 4.49
C ALA A 160 18.78 5.19 5.69
N GLY A 161 17.83 5.60 6.54
CA GLY A 161 18.08 6.52 7.66
C GLY A 161 18.66 5.87 8.92
N GLU A 162 18.34 4.59 9.18
CA GLU A 162 18.77 3.89 10.40
C GLU A 162 20.27 3.54 10.41
N GLY A 163 20.93 3.49 9.25
CA GLY A 163 22.36 3.14 9.14
C GLY A 163 23.33 4.27 9.54
N ALA A 164 22.87 5.52 9.68
CA ALA A 164 23.77 6.68 9.81
C ALA A 164 24.03 7.16 11.25
N GLY A 165 23.35 6.60 12.26
CA GLY A 165 23.33 7.17 13.62
C GLY A 165 23.42 6.14 14.74
N GLY A 166 24.47 5.31 14.78
CA GLY A 166 24.58 4.25 15.79
C GLY A 166 25.98 3.73 16.10
N THR A 167 26.73 4.51 16.87
CA THR A 167 27.68 4.10 17.94
C THR A 167 28.77 3.03 17.69
N VAL A 168 30.00 3.51 17.77
CA VAL A 168 31.25 2.81 18.13
C VAL A 168 31.05 1.88 19.34
N GLY A 169 31.18 0.57 19.14
CA GLY A 169 31.23 -0.44 20.21
C GLY A 169 31.81 -1.74 19.65
N ALA A 170 33.00 -2.10 20.12
CA ALA A 170 33.84 -3.18 19.60
C ALA A 170 33.22 -4.59 19.74
N ASP A 171 33.65 -5.51 18.87
CA ASP A 171 33.38 -6.96 18.81
C ASP A 171 32.21 -7.46 17.94
N ALA A 172 32.20 -7.07 16.65
CA ALA A 172 31.43 -7.73 15.59
C ALA A 172 32.33 -8.24 14.45
N GLY A 173 33.30 -9.10 14.79
CA GLY A 173 34.21 -9.73 13.82
C GLY A 173 33.84 -11.18 13.54
N ALA A 174 32.75 -11.43 12.79
CA ALA A 174 32.51 -12.74 12.12
C ALA A 174 31.32 -12.74 11.14
N ALA A 175 30.34 -11.83 11.28
CA ALA A 175 29.11 -11.87 10.46
C ALA A 175 29.18 -11.07 9.13
N ALA A 176 30.29 -10.37 8.86
CA ALA A 176 30.39 -9.41 7.76
C ALA A 176 30.74 -10.01 6.38
N CYS A 177 30.94 -11.34 6.27
CA CYS A 177 31.44 -11.95 5.03
C CYS A 177 30.36 -12.58 4.13
N ILE A 178 29.09 -12.65 4.56
CA ILE A 178 27.99 -13.18 3.74
C ILE A 178 27.09 -12.05 3.17
N ALA A 179 27.17 -10.83 3.72
CA ALA A 179 26.31 -9.71 3.32
C ALA A 179 26.68 -9.04 1.97
N ALA A 180 27.81 -9.41 1.33
CA ALA A 180 28.30 -8.71 0.14
C ALA A 180 27.80 -9.28 -1.21
N GLU A 181 27.27 -10.51 -1.24
CA GLU A 181 26.68 -11.11 -2.46
C GLU A 181 25.15 -11.00 -2.52
N VAL A 182 24.50 -10.65 -1.41
CA VAL A 182 23.03 -10.49 -1.31
C VAL A 182 22.57 -9.07 -1.69
N ASP A 183 23.50 -8.13 -1.82
CA ASP A 183 23.21 -6.72 -2.15
C ASP A 183 22.71 -6.55 -3.60
N GLU A 184 23.10 -7.43 -4.53
CA GLU A 184 22.71 -7.30 -5.94
C GLU A 184 21.27 -7.79 -6.21
N VAL A 185 20.80 -8.84 -5.53
CA VAL A 185 19.41 -9.33 -5.68
C VAL A 185 18.43 -8.45 -4.90
N SER A 186 18.84 -7.92 -3.75
CA SER A 186 18.05 -6.94 -3.00
C SER A 186 17.94 -5.61 -3.75
N ALA A 187 19.01 -5.13 -4.39
CA ALA A 187 18.97 -3.94 -5.26
C ALA A 187 18.15 -4.15 -6.55
N VAL A 188 17.99 -5.39 -7.04
CA VAL A 188 17.17 -5.70 -8.23
C VAL A 188 15.67 -5.81 -7.89
N VAL A 189 15.32 -6.29 -6.70
CA VAL A 189 13.91 -6.41 -6.26
C VAL A 189 13.41 -5.14 -5.55
N CYS A 190 14.30 -4.40 -4.87
CA CYS A 190 14.00 -3.14 -4.19
C CYS A 190 14.59 -1.94 -4.92
N GLY A 191 14.90 -2.07 -6.22
CA GLY A 191 15.52 -1.02 -7.04
C GLY A 191 14.94 0.33 -6.68
N ALA A 192 15.78 1.16 -6.04
CA ALA A 192 15.34 2.42 -5.46
C ALA A 192 14.55 3.14 -6.55
N PRO A 193 13.23 3.40 -6.34
CA PRO A 193 12.45 4.09 -7.35
C PRO A 193 13.21 5.37 -7.65
N GLY A 194 13.59 5.58 -8.91
CA GLY A 194 14.29 6.79 -9.27
C GLY A 194 13.43 7.96 -8.82
N ASP A 195 14.01 9.00 -8.22
CA ASP A 195 13.28 10.20 -7.79
C ASP A 195 12.39 10.78 -8.91
N ALA A 196 12.73 10.47 -10.17
CA ALA A 196 11.93 10.72 -11.36
C ALA A 196 10.50 10.17 -11.25
N ASP A 197 10.30 8.91 -10.86
CA ASP A 197 8.99 8.24 -10.83
C ASP A 197 8.06 8.90 -9.80
N ALA A 198 8.62 9.25 -8.63
CA ALA A 198 7.88 9.91 -7.55
C ALA A 198 7.39 11.30 -7.96
N SER A 199 8.27 12.08 -8.61
CA SER A 199 7.97 13.43 -9.07
C SER A 199 6.92 13.44 -10.20
N GLU A 200 6.98 12.46 -11.10
CA GLU A 200 6.05 12.33 -12.22
C GLU A 200 4.66 11.93 -11.74
N VAL A 201 4.58 10.93 -10.87
CA VAL A 201 3.32 10.51 -10.20
C VAL A 201 2.66 11.68 -9.50
N GLN A 202 3.43 12.43 -8.71
CA GLN A 202 2.93 13.56 -7.96
C GLN A 202 2.47 14.70 -8.88
N HIS A 203 3.24 15.00 -9.94
CA HIS A 203 2.88 15.99 -10.94
C HIS A 203 1.58 15.60 -11.68
N ARG A 204 1.42 14.33 -12.02
CA ARG A 204 0.23 13.82 -12.70
C ARG A 204 -1.01 13.91 -11.81
N LEU A 205 -0.89 13.49 -10.55
CA LEU A 205 -1.98 13.60 -9.58
C LEU A 205 -2.39 15.07 -9.36
N GLN A 206 -1.41 15.98 -9.26
CA GLN A 206 -1.68 17.42 -9.19
C GLN A 206 -2.41 17.95 -10.44
N GLN A 207 -2.05 17.48 -11.63
CA GLN A 207 -2.73 17.84 -12.87
C GLN A 207 -4.20 17.40 -12.86
N VAL A 208 -4.48 16.16 -12.42
CA VAL A 208 -5.85 15.63 -12.28
C VAL A 208 -6.64 16.50 -11.29
N HIS A 209 -6.08 16.78 -10.11
CA HIS A 209 -6.74 17.63 -9.12
C HIS A 209 -7.03 19.04 -9.64
N ALA A 210 -6.05 19.67 -10.30
CA ALA A 210 -6.19 21.01 -10.86
C ALA A 210 -7.30 21.06 -11.92
N SER A 211 -7.38 20.07 -12.80
CA SER A 211 -8.42 19.98 -13.84
C SER A 211 -9.85 19.89 -13.27
N GLN A 212 -9.98 19.41 -12.04
CA GLN A 212 -11.26 19.22 -11.37
C GLN A 212 -11.55 20.25 -10.27
N GLY A 213 -10.68 21.25 -10.08
CA GLY A 213 -10.82 22.24 -9.02
C GLY A 213 -10.71 21.64 -7.60
N ARG A 214 -9.95 20.56 -7.46
CA ARG A 214 -9.68 19.88 -6.18
C ARG A 214 -8.26 20.17 -5.70
N ILE A 215 -8.02 19.96 -4.41
CA ILE A 215 -6.69 19.98 -3.80
C ILE A 215 -6.42 18.61 -3.18
N GLY A 216 -5.19 18.11 -3.37
CA GLY A 216 -4.75 16.88 -2.73
C GLY A 216 -4.37 17.13 -1.28
N ILE A 217 -4.76 16.25 -0.39
CA ILE A 217 -4.40 16.21 1.02
C ILE A 217 -3.67 14.89 1.29
N ARG A 218 -2.42 14.99 1.76
CA ARG A 218 -1.66 13.87 2.31
C ARG A 218 -1.81 13.89 3.82
N SER A 219 -2.61 12.98 4.34
CA SER A 219 -2.88 12.88 5.77
C SER A 219 -2.01 11.79 6.41
N PHE A 220 -1.39 12.10 7.55
CA PHE A 220 -0.46 11.21 8.25
C PHE A 220 -0.96 10.92 9.67
N CYS A 221 -1.02 9.66 10.06
CA CYS A 221 -1.28 9.23 11.43
C CYS A 221 -0.20 8.21 11.83
N GLY A 222 0.89 8.68 12.44
CA GLY A 222 2.07 7.85 12.69
C GLY A 222 2.70 7.39 11.37
N PRO A 223 2.89 6.07 11.16
CA PRO A 223 3.47 5.53 9.92
C PRO A 223 2.46 5.48 8.77
N VAL A 224 1.17 5.58 9.05
CA VAL A 224 0.12 5.44 8.04
C VAL A 224 -0.07 6.76 7.31
N LEU A 225 -0.08 6.68 5.98
CA LEU A 225 -0.41 7.76 5.07
C LEU A 225 -1.73 7.45 4.39
N LYS A 226 -2.59 8.45 4.26
CA LYS A 226 -3.77 8.41 3.39
C LYS A 226 -3.82 9.62 2.48
N VAL A 227 -4.11 9.39 1.21
CA VAL A 227 -4.30 10.45 0.21
C VAL A 227 -5.80 10.67 -0.01
N LEU A 228 -6.18 11.93 -0.20
CA LEU A 228 -7.57 12.38 -0.30
C LEU A 228 -7.61 13.65 -1.17
N SER A 229 -8.57 13.76 -2.10
CA SER A 229 -8.86 15.03 -2.76
C SER A 229 -10.09 15.72 -2.19
N VAL A 230 -9.94 17.00 -1.87
CA VAL A 230 -11.03 17.84 -1.37
C VAL A 230 -11.33 18.95 -2.38
N PRO A 231 -12.59 19.36 -2.59
CA PRO A 231 -12.89 20.55 -3.37
C PRO A 231 -12.15 21.77 -2.82
N ARG A 232 -11.57 22.60 -3.69
CA ARG A 232 -10.74 23.74 -3.25
C ARG A 232 -11.51 24.78 -2.41
N GLY A 233 -12.83 24.86 -2.59
CA GLY A 233 -13.70 25.74 -1.81
C GLY A 233 -14.33 25.09 -0.58
N ALA A 234 -13.96 23.85 -0.24
CA ALA A 234 -14.57 23.14 0.89
C ALA A 234 -14.27 23.85 2.21
N ALA A 235 -15.29 23.92 3.06
CA ALA A 235 -15.13 24.43 4.42
C ALA A 235 -14.34 23.42 5.29
N LEU A 236 -13.72 23.90 6.37
CA LEU A 236 -13.00 23.05 7.32
C LEU A 236 -13.85 21.88 7.86
N PRO A 237 -15.14 22.06 8.23
CA PRO A 237 -15.98 20.93 8.67
C PRO A 237 -16.20 19.86 7.59
N GLU A 238 -16.31 20.27 6.32
CA GLU A 238 -16.47 19.35 5.20
C GLU A 238 -15.19 18.55 4.95
N MET A 239 -14.05 19.24 4.95
CA MET A 239 -12.73 18.61 4.86
C MET A 239 -12.50 17.63 6.01
N LEU A 240 -12.85 18.01 7.24
CA LEU A 240 -12.79 17.16 8.42
C LEU A 240 -13.68 15.92 8.28
N ALA A 241 -14.90 16.06 7.75
CA ALA A 241 -15.81 14.95 7.53
C ALA A 241 -15.24 13.95 6.50
N LEU A 242 -14.66 14.45 5.40
CA LEU A 242 -14.00 13.62 4.40
C LEU A 242 -12.78 12.89 4.95
N LEU A 243 -11.93 13.57 5.74
CA LEU A 243 -10.82 12.92 6.44
C LEU A 243 -11.32 11.89 7.44
N ALA A 244 -12.32 12.23 8.26
CA ALA A 244 -12.93 11.32 9.22
C ALA A 244 -13.44 10.04 8.56
N GLN A 245 -14.13 10.16 7.43
CA GLN A 245 -14.56 9.04 6.61
C GLN A 245 -13.37 8.22 6.09
N ARG A 246 -12.36 8.87 5.50
CA ARG A 246 -11.17 8.21 4.95
C ARG A 246 -10.38 7.45 6.02
N TRP A 247 -10.33 7.98 7.24
CA TRP A 247 -9.71 7.34 8.41
C TRP A 247 -10.62 6.36 9.14
N GLN A 248 -11.90 6.26 8.77
CA GLN A 248 -12.93 5.46 9.46
C GLN A 248 -13.02 5.79 10.96
N ARG A 249 -12.93 7.08 11.30
CA ARG A 249 -12.96 7.58 12.69
C ARG A 249 -13.97 8.72 12.82
N PRO A 250 -14.58 8.93 14.00
CA PRO A 250 -15.42 10.09 14.23
C PRO A 250 -14.62 11.40 14.06
N ALA A 251 -15.20 12.40 13.39
CA ALA A 251 -14.53 13.70 13.17
C ALA A 251 -14.12 14.38 14.48
N ALA A 252 -14.93 14.26 15.53
CA ALA A 252 -14.62 14.80 16.86
C ALA A 252 -13.40 14.14 17.53
N SER A 253 -12.97 12.98 17.04
CA SER A 253 -11.79 12.26 17.54
C SER A 253 -10.49 12.65 16.85
N LEU A 254 -10.54 13.55 15.85
CA LEU A 254 -9.39 13.96 15.06
C LEU A 254 -8.93 15.36 15.48
N SER A 255 -7.63 15.50 15.71
CA SER A 255 -6.95 16.79 15.80
C SER A 255 -6.01 16.93 14.62
N LEU A 256 -6.19 17.99 13.83
CA LEU A 256 -5.44 18.21 12.60
C LEU A 256 -4.38 19.29 12.81
N ALA A 257 -3.24 19.11 12.16
CA ALA A 257 -2.26 20.16 11.95
C ALA A 257 -1.72 20.06 10.52
N TRP A 258 -1.45 21.17 9.82
CA TRP A 258 -0.71 21.10 8.56
C TRP A 258 0.78 21.33 8.78
N ARG A 259 1.60 20.79 7.89
CA ARG A 259 3.05 21.01 7.87
C ARG A 259 3.44 21.85 6.66
N ASP A 260 4.20 22.92 6.89
CA ASP A 260 4.76 23.78 5.85
C ASP A 260 6.24 24.08 6.18
N GLY A 261 7.16 23.68 5.30
CA GLY A 261 8.60 23.94 5.46
C GLY A 261 9.22 23.41 6.77
N GLY A 262 8.62 22.38 7.38
CA GLY A 262 9.06 21.84 8.68
C GLY A 262 8.43 22.50 9.91
N THR A 263 7.62 23.54 9.71
CA THR A 263 6.77 24.12 10.75
C THR A 263 5.39 23.47 10.72
N THR A 264 4.77 23.31 11.89
CA THR A 264 3.46 22.67 12.05
C THR A 264 2.47 23.68 12.59
N PHE A 265 1.31 23.81 11.94
CA PHE A 265 0.24 24.73 12.32
C PHE A 265 -1.04 23.97 12.62
N ALA A 266 -1.68 24.26 13.76
CA ALA A 266 -2.97 23.66 14.09
C ALA A 266 -4.05 24.06 13.08
N LEU A 267 -4.89 23.09 12.71
CA LEU A 267 -6.05 23.26 11.82
C LEU A 267 -7.35 23.23 12.63
N ASP A 268 -7.47 24.17 13.57
CA ASP A 268 -8.60 24.27 14.50
C ASP A 268 -9.64 25.34 14.09
N THR A 269 -9.29 26.26 13.19
CA THR A 269 -10.21 27.29 12.68
C THR A 269 -10.29 27.35 11.16
N GLU A 270 -11.43 27.85 10.66
CA GLU A 270 -11.66 28.05 9.22
C GLU A 270 -10.62 29.01 8.62
N GLU A 271 -10.24 30.06 9.34
CA GLU A 271 -9.26 31.04 8.85
C GLU A 271 -7.89 30.41 8.60
N ARG A 272 -7.49 29.48 9.47
CA ARG A 272 -6.26 28.70 9.28
C ARG A 272 -6.39 27.83 8.04
N TRP A 273 -7.48 27.07 7.91
CA TRP A 273 -7.71 26.26 6.71
C TRP A 273 -7.66 27.09 5.42
N GLN A 274 -8.32 28.24 5.39
CA GLN A 274 -8.27 29.16 4.25
C GLN A 274 -6.87 29.74 4.02
N GLN A 275 -6.08 29.97 5.08
CA GLN A 275 -4.68 30.36 4.95
C GLN A 275 -3.85 29.25 4.30
N CYS A 276 -4.03 27.99 4.72
CA CYS A 276 -3.40 26.83 4.11
C CYS A 276 -3.67 26.78 2.59
N LEU A 277 -4.94 26.87 2.21
CA LEU A 277 -5.34 26.82 0.80
C LEU A 277 -4.72 27.95 -0.05
N ARG A 278 -4.48 29.12 0.54
CA ARG A 278 -3.78 30.23 -0.13
C ARG A 278 -2.28 29.99 -0.30
N LEU A 279 -1.63 29.34 0.68
CA LEU A 279 -0.20 29.00 0.60
C LEU A 279 0.07 27.86 -0.39
N HIS A 280 -0.93 27.00 -0.64
CA HIS A 280 -0.82 25.87 -1.57
C HIS A 280 -1.76 26.04 -2.79
N PRO A 281 -1.42 26.94 -3.75
CA PRO A 281 -2.28 27.23 -4.89
C PRO A 281 -2.46 26.07 -5.87
N GLN A 282 -1.46 25.20 -6.00
CA GLN A 282 -1.46 24.07 -6.94
C GLN A 282 -0.87 22.80 -6.33
N GLY A 283 -0.45 22.88 -5.06
CA GLY A 283 0.27 21.81 -4.38
C GLY A 283 -0.62 20.96 -3.49
N THR A 284 -0.09 19.81 -3.13
CA THR A 284 -0.65 18.92 -2.12
C THR A 284 -0.37 19.48 -0.73
N VAL A 285 -1.36 19.40 0.17
CA VAL A 285 -1.24 19.82 1.56
C VAL A 285 -0.87 18.61 2.42
N GLU A 286 0.15 18.74 3.25
CA GLU A 286 0.49 17.72 4.25
C GLU A 286 -0.21 18.01 5.57
N VAL A 287 -1.06 17.07 6.01
CA VAL A 287 -1.84 17.16 7.25
C VAL A 287 -1.42 16.03 8.19
N LEU A 288 -1.06 16.38 9.41
CA LEU A 288 -0.85 15.45 10.52
C LEU A 288 -2.18 15.26 11.25
N VAL A 289 -2.55 14.00 11.47
CA VAL A 289 -3.76 13.56 12.15
C VAL A 289 -3.36 12.96 13.49
N HIS A 290 -3.87 13.53 14.57
CA HIS A 290 -3.67 13.05 15.93
C HIS A 290 -5.01 12.61 16.54
N ALA A 291 -4.96 11.69 17.50
CA ALA A 291 -6.12 11.37 18.30
C ALA A 291 -6.46 12.54 19.24
N ALA A 292 -7.70 13.02 19.18
CA ALA A 292 -8.21 14.03 20.10
C ALA A 292 -8.24 13.42 21.51
N GLY A 293 -7.25 13.76 22.33
CA GLY A 293 -7.12 13.25 23.70
C GLY A 293 -5.75 12.71 24.06
N ASP A 294 -4.83 12.58 23.11
CA ASP A 294 -3.52 11.94 23.36
C ASP A 294 -2.54 12.78 24.22
N GLY A 295 -3.03 13.81 24.90
CA GLY A 295 -2.21 14.67 25.77
C GLY A 295 -1.04 15.35 25.06
N SER A 296 -0.98 15.26 23.72
CA SER A 296 0.13 15.80 22.93
C SER A 296 0.27 17.28 23.28
N PRO A 297 1.46 17.74 23.67
CA PRO A 297 1.65 19.09 24.16
C PRO A 297 1.13 20.04 23.10
N ARG A 298 0.11 20.82 23.43
CA ARG A 298 -0.36 21.91 22.57
C ARG A 298 0.88 22.74 22.25
N LEU A 299 1.31 22.72 20.98
CA LEU A 299 2.39 23.56 20.51
C LEU A 299 2.04 25.02 20.89
N PRO A 300 2.96 25.75 21.53
CA PRO A 300 2.71 27.10 22.04
C PRO A 300 2.41 28.12 20.93
#